data_AF-A0A3B8HB29-F1
#
_entry.id   AF-A0A3B8HB29-F1
#
_cell.length_a   1.000
_cell.length_b   1.000
_cell.length_c   1.000
_cell.angle_alpha   90.00
_cell.angle_beta   90.00
_cell.angle_gamma   90.00
#
_symmetry.space_group_name_H-M   'P 1'
#
loop_
_entity.id
_entity.type
_entity.pdbx_description
1 polymer ?
#
loop_
_entity_poly.entity_id
_entity_poly.type
_entity_poly.pdbx_seq_one_letter_code
_entity_poly.pdbx_strand_id
1 'polypeptide(L)' 'MARLLEKYQVEVVPKLRERFQYRSSMQIPRLSKIVLNMGLGEAIQNIKILDSATEE' A
#
# COMPACT_ATOMS: atom_id res chain seq x y z
N MET A 1 -11.92 10.96 6.95
CA MET A 1 -11.51 9.76 6.19
C MET A 1 -10.07 9.93 5.73
N ALA A 2 -9.32 8.85 5.47
CA ALA A 2 -7.97 8.96 4.93
C ALA A 2 -8.01 9.51 3.49
N ARG A 3 -7.17 10.51 3.17
CA ARG A 3 -7.12 11.19 1.85
C ARG A 3 -7.08 10.21 0.66
N LEU A 4 -6.27 9.16 0.78
CA LEU A 4 -6.11 8.17 -0.28
C LEU A 4 -7.33 7.26 -0.45
N LEU A 5 -8.06 6.97 0.62
CA LEU A 5 -9.29 6.18 0.57
C LEU A 5 -10.40 6.93 -0.17
N GLU A 6 -10.54 8.23 0.12
CA GLU A 6 -11.51 9.10 -0.55
C GLU A 6 -11.22 9.20 -2.04
N LYS A 7 -9.95 9.47 -2.41
CA LYS A 7 -9.52 9.48 -3.81
C LYS A 7 -9.81 8.16 -4.52
N TYR A 8 -9.55 7.03 -3.86
CA TYR A 8 -9.84 5.71 -4.43
C TYR A 8 -11.34 5.53 -4.74
N GLN A 9 -12.21 5.88 -3.80
CA GLN A 9 -13.66 5.71 -3.95
C GLN A 9 -14.27 6.67 -4.96
N VAL A 10 -13.86 7.94 -4.95
CA VAL A 10 -14.48 9.01 -5.76
C VAL A 10 -13.92 9.04 -7.18
N GLU A 11 -12.62 8.84 -7.36
CA GLU A 11 -11.98 9.02 -8.67
C GLU A 11 -11.56 7.72 -9.33
N VAL A 12 -10.93 6.81 -8.58
CA VAL A 12 -10.27 5.63 -9.16
C VAL A 12 -11.29 4.55 -9.52
N VAL A 13 -12.24 4.28 -8.63
CA VAL A 13 -13.29 3.27 -8.83
C VAL A 13 -14.12 3.52 -10.11
N PRO A 14 -14.64 4.74 -10.38
CA PRO A 14 -15.39 5.01 -11.61
C PRO A 14 -14.52 4.84 -12.87
N LYS A 15 -13.28 5.36 -12.85
CA LYS A 15 -12.35 5.25 -13.99
C LYS A 15 -11.99 3.81 -14.33
N LEU A 16 -11.78 2.97 -13.31
CA LEU A 16 -11.51 1.55 -13.51
C LEU A 16 -12.74 0.79 -14.03
N ARG A 17 -13.92 1.13 -13.53
CA ARG A 17 -15.18 0.52 -13.99
C ARG A 17 -15.44 0.82 -15.46
N GLU A 18 -15.25 2.06 -15.89
CA GLU A 18 -15.44 2.46 -17.28
C GLU A 18 -14.40 1.82 -18.20
N ARG A 19 -13.12 1.90 -17.83
CA ARG A 19 -12.01 1.40 -18.65
C ARG A 19 -12.04 -0.12 -18.85
N PHE A 20 -12.41 -0.88 -17.83
CA PHE A 20 -12.37 -2.35 -17.85
C PHE A 20 -13.75 -2.99 -17.87
N GLN A 21 -14.82 -2.19 -17.92
CA GLN A 21 -16.21 -2.62 -18.00
C GLN A 21 -16.59 -3.66 -16.92
N TYR A 22 -16.13 -3.45 -15.69
CA TYR A 22 -16.47 -4.33 -14.57
C TYR A 22 -18.00 -4.36 -14.33
N ARG A 23 -18.56 -5.56 -14.21
CA ARG A 23 -20.01 -5.77 -14.04
C ARG A 23 -20.46 -5.55 -12.59
N SER A 24 -19.55 -5.73 -11.64
CA SER A 24 -19.83 -5.57 -10.21
C SER A 24 -18.75 -4.71 -9.55
N SER A 25 -19.17 -3.86 -8.61
CA SER A 25 -18.24 -3.04 -7.80
C SER A 25 -17.24 -3.90 -7.02
N MET A 26 -17.59 -5.15 -6.69
CA MET A 26 -16.72 -6.11 -6.00
C MET A 26 -15.58 -6.65 -6.88
N GLN A 27 -15.68 -6.50 -8.21
CA GLN A 27 -14.63 -6.91 -9.15
C GLN A 27 -13.51 -5.86 -9.26
N ILE A 28 -13.73 -4.64 -8.73
CA ILE A 28 -12.77 -3.55 -8.85
C ILE A 28 -11.57 -3.83 -7.93
N PRO A 29 -10.35 -3.90 -8.47
CA PRO A 29 -9.16 -4.23 -7.68
C PRO A 29 -8.93 -3.24 -6.54
N ARG A 30 -8.65 -3.78 -5.34
CA ARG A 30 -8.35 -3.01 -4.12
C ARG A 30 -6.97 -3.35 -3.59
N LEU A 31 -6.34 -2.40 -2.91
CA LEU A 31 -5.05 -2.61 -2.26
C LEU A 31 -5.26 -3.41 -0.97
N SER A 32 -4.69 -4.62 -0.89
CA SER A 32 -4.90 -5.52 0.26
C SER A 32 -3.95 -5.25 1.42
N LYS A 33 -2.67 -5.00 1.14
CA LYS A 33 -1.64 -4.64 2.13
C LYS A 33 -0.44 -4.06 1.42
N ILE A 34 0.32 -3.22 2.13
CA ILE A 34 1.66 -2.77 1.72
C ILE A 34 2.63 -3.47 2.67
N VAL A 35 3.55 -4.25 2.12
CA VAL A 35 4.62 -4.88 2.91
C VAL A 35 5.88 -4.06 2.67
N LEU A 36 6.35 -3.38 3.72
CA LEU A 36 7.66 -2.73 3.70
C LEU A 36 8.67 -3.76 4.19
N ASN A 37 9.59 -4.16 3.32
CA ASN A 37 10.71 -5.02 3.68
C ASN A 37 11.97 -4.18 3.70
N MET A 38 12.71 -4.25 4.80
CA MET A 38 14.01 -3.61 4.94
C MET A 38 15.05 -4.70 5.19
N GLY A 39 15.94 -4.91 4.23
CA GLY A 39 16.99 -5.92 4.32
C GLY A 39 18.14 -5.43 5.18
N LEU A 40 18.16 -5.80 6.46
CA LEU A 40 19.20 -5.42 7.41
C LEU A 40 20.33 -6.47 7.46
N GLY A 41 20.99 -6.70 6.32
CA GLY A 41 22.06 -7.70 6.20
C GLY A 41 23.27 -7.44 7.11
N GLU A 42 23.56 -6.18 7.42
CA GLU A 42 24.67 -5.76 8.29
C GLU A 42 24.29 -5.64 9.77
N ALA A 43 22.99 -5.65 10.10
CA ALA A 43 22.54 -5.41 11.47
C ALA A 43 22.71 -6.61 12.41
N ILE A 44 23.10 -7.78 11.87
CA ILE A 44 23.55 -8.92 12.68
C ILE A 44 24.82 -8.56 13.48
N GLN A 45 25.69 -7.70 12.93
CA GLN A 45 26.95 -7.31 13.57
C GLN A 45 26.82 -6.07 14.46
N ASN A 46 25.78 -5.26 14.29
CA ASN A 46 25.57 -4.03 15.05
C ASN A 46 24.08 -3.81 15.36
N ILE A 47 23.67 -4.21 16.56
CA ILE A 47 22.30 -4.03 17.09
C ILE A 47 21.86 -2.56 17.07
N LYS A 48 22.78 -1.60 17.21
CA LYS A 48 22.46 -0.17 17.18
C LYS A 48 21.89 0.32 15.84
N ILE A 49 22.18 -0.38 14.73
CA ILE A 49 21.66 -0.03 13.40
C ILE A 49 20.20 -0.46 13.25
N LEU A 50 19.79 -1.53 13.95
CA LEU A 50 18.38 -1.94 14.01
C LEU A 50 17.54 -0.87 14.69
N ASP A 51 18.01 -0.32 15.81
CA ASP A 51 17.27 0.71 16.56
C ASP A 51 17.06 1.96 15.71
N SER A 52 18.09 2.43 15.00
CA SER A 52 17.97 3.57 14.07
C SER A 52 16.99 3.31 12.93
N ALA A 53 16.93 2.07 12.42
CA ALA A 53 16.04 1.71 11.32
C ALA A 53 14.57 1.55 11.77
N THR A 54 14.33 1.36 13.07
CA THR A 54 12.98 1.32 13.65
C THR A 54 12.46 2.68 14.12
N GLU A 55 13.35 3.64 14.35
CA GLU A 55 13.01 5.00 14.76
C GLU A 55 12.68 5.96 13.59
N GLU A 56 12.98 5.56 12.33
CA GLU A 56 12.52 6.21 11.09
C GLU A 56 11.22 5.61 10.55
#